data_AF-A0A953RH93-F1
#
_entry.id   AF-A0A953RH93-F1
#
_cell.length_a   1.000
_cell.length_b   1.000
_cell.length_c   1.000
_cell.angle_alpha   90.00
_cell.angle_beta   90.00
_cell.angle_gamma   90.00
#
_symmetry.space_group_name_H-M   'P 1'
#
loop_
_entity.id
_entity.type
_entity.pdbx_description
1 polymer ?
#
loop_
_entity_poly.entity_id
_entity_poly.type
_entity_poly.pdbx_seq_one_letter_code
_entity_poly.pdbx_strand_id
1 'polypeptide(L)'
;MKTARGGAVVRRGAATIPVSEGMHLLLNDVLQTSGDGQLGVILQDGTRIALGPNTELTIDRFVYEPVDGKFGLVLRLARGVLAYVSGRIARFSPESVSVETPVGVIGLRGTHFAVSIEGT
;
A
#
# COMPACT_ATOMS: atom_id res chain seq x y z
N MET A 1 -7.92 -7.78 -0.79
CA MET A 1 -8.65 -6.60 -0.26
C MET A 1 -9.53 -7.04 0.88
N LYS A 2 -9.59 -6.26 1.96
CA LYS A 2 -10.41 -6.62 3.13
C LYS A 2 -11.67 -5.78 3.26
N THR A 3 -11.62 -4.50 2.90
CA THR A 3 -12.76 -3.58 3.01
C THR A 3 -12.64 -2.49 1.95
N ALA A 4 -13.75 -2.13 1.30
CA ALA A 4 -13.86 -0.94 0.46
C ALA A 4 -15.14 -0.17 0.86
N ARG A 5 -15.04 1.15 1.05
CA ARG A 5 -16.18 2.05 1.25
C ARG A 5 -16.03 3.26 0.33
N GLY A 6 -17.14 3.81 -0.12
CA GLY A 6 -17.14 4.90 -1.10
C GLY A 6 -16.54 4.45 -2.45
N GLY A 7 -16.05 5.40 -3.24
CA GLY A 7 -15.36 5.11 -4.49
C GLY A 7 -13.94 4.59 -4.26
N ALA A 8 -13.67 3.36 -4.66
CA ALA A 8 -12.32 2.80 -4.71
C ALA A 8 -12.14 1.96 -5.98
N VAL A 9 -11.02 2.16 -6.67
CA VAL A 9 -10.68 1.44 -7.89
C VAL A 9 -9.22 0.98 -7.86
N VAL A 10 -8.95 -0.11 -8.58
CA VAL A 10 -7.60 -0.56 -8.92
C VAL A 10 -7.38 -0.28 -10.40
N ARG A 11 -6.36 0.49 -10.73
CA ARG A 11 -5.89 0.65 -12.10
C ARG A 11 -4.78 -0.37 -12.37
N ARG A 12 -5.01 -1.22 -13.37
CA ARG A 12 -4.10 -2.27 -13.81
C ARG A 12 -3.81 -2.09 -15.30
N GLY A 13 -2.66 -1.49 -15.61
CA GLY A 13 -2.35 -1.04 -16.97
C GLY A 13 -3.38 0.00 -17.44
N ALA A 14 -4.12 -0.33 -18.51
CA ALA A 14 -5.19 0.51 -19.05
C ALA A 14 -6.57 0.25 -18.42
N ALA A 15 -6.73 -0.83 -17.65
CA ALA A 15 -8.00 -1.18 -17.04
C ALA A 15 -8.19 -0.47 -15.70
N THR A 16 -9.40 0.04 -15.47
CA THR A 16 -9.85 0.53 -14.16
C THR A 16 -10.91 -0.41 -13.63
N ILE A 17 -10.61 -1.06 -12.49
CA ILE A 17 -11.41 -2.14 -11.93
C ILE A 17 -11.97 -1.67 -10.59
N PRO A 18 -13.31 -1.63 -10.40
CA PRO A 18 -13.89 -1.34 -9.09
C PRO A 18 -13.39 -2.32 -8.03
N VAL A 19 -12.99 -1.81 -6.87
CA VAL A 19 -12.53 -2.69 -5.79
C VAL A 19 -13.70 -3.51 -5.26
N SER A 20 -13.49 -4.81 -5.11
CA SER A 20 -14.36 -5.71 -4.37
C SER A 20 -13.63 -6.33 -3.18
N GLU A 21 -14.37 -6.73 -2.14
CA GLU A 21 -13.80 -7.52 -1.06
C GLU A 21 -13.23 -8.84 -1.60
N GLY A 22 -12.15 -9.32 -0.98
CA GLY A 22 -11.44 -10.52 -1.44
C GLY A 22 -10.59 -10.32 -2.70
N MET A 23 -10.65 -9.18 -3.39
CA MET A 23 -9.86 -8.93 -4.60
C MET A 23 -8.35 -9.10 -4.34
N HIS A 24 -7.68 -9.83 -5.24
CA HIS A 24 -6.23 -9.99 -5.24
C HIS A 24 -5.55 -8.81 -5.94
N LEU A 25 -4.50 -8.30 -5.31
CA LEU A 25 -3.63 -7.30 -5.88
C LEU A 25 -2.46 -7.94 -6.59
N LEU A 26 -2.07 -7.32 -7.69
CA LEU A 26 -0.88 -7.65 -8.47
C LEU A 26 0.17 -6.54 -8.31
N LEU A 27 1.41 -6.87 -8.63
CA LEU A 27 2.47 -5.86 -8.69
C LEU A 27 2.13 -4.81 -9.74
N ASN A 28 2.47 -3.56 -9.44
CA ASN A 28 2.16 -2.37 -10.24
C ASN A 28 0.66 -2.00 -10.32
N ASP A 29 -0.20 -2.64 -9.52
CA ASP A 29 -1.55 -2.14 -9.33
C ASP A 29 -1.51 -0.76 -8.65
N VAL A 30 -2.28 0.19 -9.19
CA VAL A 30 -2.45 1.52 -8.61
C VAL A 30 -3.82 1.57 -7.93
N LEU A 31 -3.81 1.76 -6.61
CA LEU A 31 -5.00 1.87 -5.79
C LEU A 31 -5.41 3.33 -5.71
N GLN A 32 -6.66 3.62 -6.08
CA GLN A 32 -7.20 4.97 -6.06
C GLN A 32 -8.49 5.02 -5.24
N THR A 33 -8.60 6.02 -4.38
CA THR A 33 -9.83 6.33 -3.61
C THR A 33 -10.37 7.70 -3.99
N SER A 34 -11.70 7.84 -4.02
CA SER A 34 -12.40 9.12 -4.17
C SER A 34 -12.38 9.94 -2.88
N GLY A 35 -13.02 11.12 -2.88
CA GLY A 35 -13.10 12.01 -1.71
C GLY A 35 -13.83 11.45 -0.49
N ASP A 36 -14.63 10.41 -0.67
CA ASP A 36 -15.29 9.62 0.38
C ASP A 36 -14.76 8.18 0.46
N GLY A 37 -13.78 7.85 -0.39
CA GLY A 37 -13.25 6.51 -0.58
C GLY A 37 -12.34 6.09 0.57
N GLN A 38 -12.49 4.85 1.02
CA GLN A 38 -11.60 4.21 1.97
C GLN A 38 -11.31 2.79 1.52
N LEU A 39 -10.05 2.37 1.66
CA LEU A 39 -9.60 1.05 1.22
C LEU A 39 -8.70 0.38 2.25
N GLY A 40 -9.06 -0.83 2.66
CA GLY A 40 -8.26 -1.68 3.54
C GLY A 40 -7.62 -2.83 2.78
N VAL A 41 -6.29 -2.92 2.86
CA VAL A 41 -5.47 -3.95 2.22
C VAL A 41 -4.71 -4.73 3.28
N ILE A 42 -4.65 -6.05 3.09
CA ILE A 42 -3.77 -6.93 3.86
C ILE A 42 -2.89 -7.67 2.87
N LEU A 43 -1.57 -7.58 3.05
CA LEU A 43 -0.58 -8.29 2.24
C LEU A 43 -0.29 -9.67 2.84
N GLN A 44 0.32 -10.55 2.06
CA GLN A 44 0.60 -11.94 2.47
C GLN A 44 1.58 -12.04 3.64
N ASP A 45 2.44 -11.04 3.84
CA ASP A 45 3.36 -11.00 4.98
C ASP A 45 2.68 -10.57 6.29
N GLY A 46 1.40 -10.17 6.23
CA GLY A 46 0.61 -9.68 7.36
C GLY A 46 0.61 -8.16 7.50
N THR A 47 1.28 -7.42 6.61
CA THR A 47 1.23 -5.96 6.55
C THR A 47 -0.21 -5.50 6.31
N ARG A 48 -0.65 -4.49 7.07
CA ARG A 48 -1.98 -3.87 6.88
C ARG A 48 -1.83 -2.44 6.46
N ILE A 49 -2.56 -2.09 5.41
CA ILE A 49 -2.56 -0.76 4.80
C ILE A 49 -4.01 -0.27 4.78
N ALA A 50 -4.23 0.93 5.28
CA ALA A 50 -5.50 1.63 5.15
C ALA A 50 -5.28 2.92 4.36
N LEU A 51 -6.07 3.12 3.32
CA LEU A 51 -6.10 4.32 2.51
C LEU A 51 -7.32 5.14 2.85
N GLY A 52 -7.09 6.43 3.09
CA GLY A 52 -8.15 7.41 3.25
C GLY A 52 -8.61 7.98 1.91
N PRO A 53 -9.33 9.11 1.95
CA PRO A 53 -9.79 9.82 0.78
C PRO A 53 -8.69 10.33 -0.14
N ASN A 54 -9.01 10.48 -1.42
CA ASN A 54 -8.16 11.10 -2.45
C ASN A 54 -6.75 10.50 -2.53
N THR A 55 -6.64 9.20 -2.23
CA THR A 55 -5.36 8.50 -2.18
C THR A 55 -5.02 7.90 -3.53
N GLU A 56 -3.75 7.97 -3.89
CA GLU A 56 -3.16 7.18 -4.97
C GLU A 56 -1.92 6.46 -4.45
N LEU A 57 -1.99 5.14 -4.37
CA LEU A 57 -0.93 4.27 -3.87
C LEU A 57 -0.60 3.18 -4.88
N THR A 58 0.68 2.98 -5.18
CA THR A 58 1.17 1.87 -5.99
C THR A 58 1.95 0.88 -5.14
N ILE A 59 1.71 -0.41 -5.33
CA ILE A 59 2.56 -1.49 -4.79
C ILE A 59 3.63 -1.79 -5.85
N ASP A 60 4.78 -1.13 -5.72
CA ASP A 60 5.86 -1.18 -6.70
C ASP A 60 6.67 -2.48 -6.58
N ARG A 61 6.93 -2.90 -5.33
CA ARG A 61 7.60 -4.16 -5.02
C ARG A 61 6.95 -4.84 -3.83
N PHE A 62 6.74 -6.14 -3.96
CA PHE A 62 6.34 -7.03 -2.88
C PHE A 62 6.98 -8.39 -3.09
N VAL A 63 7.98 -8.71 -2.27
CA VAL A 63 8.71 -9.99 -2.25
C VAL A 63 8.63 -10.52 -0.83
N TYR A 64 8.02 -11.70 -0.69
CA TYR A 64 7.87 -12.39 0.59
C TYR A 64 8.17 -13.88 0.42
N GLU A 65 9.45 -14.24 0.47
CA GLU A 65 9.94 -15.61 0.35
C GLU A 65 10.66 -15.99 1.66
N PRO A 66 9.93 -16.37 2.72
CA PRO A 66 10.52 -16.62 4.03
C PRO A 66 11.46 -17.83 4.06
N VAL A 67 11.29 -18.79 3.15
CA VAL A 67 12.17 -19.98 3.04
C VAL A 67 13.53 -19.59 2.46
N ASP A 68 13.55 -18.72 1.45
CA ASP A 68 14.77 -18.26 0.78
C ASP A 68 15.38 -17.00 1.41
N GLY A 69 14.76 -16.48 2.47
CA GLY A 69 15.18 -15.26 3.15
C GLY A 69 15.06 -13.99 2.30
N LYS A 70 14.25 -13.98 1.23
CA LYS A 70 14.07 -12.80 0.39
C LYS A 70 12.85 -12.00 0.81
N PHE A 71 13.09 -10.71 1.06
CA PHE A 71 12.11 -9.78 1.57
C PHE A 71 12.21 -8.45 0.84
N GLY A 72 11.07 -7.83 0.54
CA GLY A 72 11.06 -6.52 -0.09
C GLY A 72 9.67 -5.93 -0.18
N LEU A 73 9.50 -4.70 0.28
CA LEU A 73 8.26 -3.95 0.15
C LEU A 73 8.56 -2.50 -0.18
N VAL A 74 8.14 -2.06 -1.37
CA VAL A 74 8.20 -0.65 -1.79
C VAL A 74 6.78 -0.21 -2.12
N LEU A 75 6.30 0.75 -1.35
CA LEU A 75 5.02 1.41 -1.60
C LEU A 75 5.30 2.82 -2.13
N ARG A 76 4.59 3.24 -3.16
CA ARG A 76 4.67 4.61 -3.71
C ARG A 76 3.35 5.33 -3.44
N LEU A 77 3.37 6.29 -2.52
CA LEU A 77 2.22 7.15 -2.22
C LEU A 77 2.36 8.47 -2.97
N ALA A 78 1.60 8.64 -4.04
CA ALA A 78 1.64 9.86 -4.84
C ALA A 78 0.91 11.01 -4.15
N ARG A 79 -0.24 10.73 -3.51
CA ARG A 79 -1.06 11.70 -2.77
C ARG A 79 -2.03 11.01 -1.82
N GLY A 80 -2.61 11.78 -0.91
CA GLY A 80 -3.68 11.37 0.01
C GLY A 80 -3.14 10.79 1.31
N VAL A 81 -3.95 9.95 1.96
CA VAL A 81 -3.70 9.45 3.31
C VAL A 81 -3.42 7.95 3.29
N LEU A 82 -2.34 7.56 3.96
CA LEU A 82 -1.92 6.18 4.18
C LEU A 82 -1.72 5.95 5.69
N ALA A 83 -2.37 4.94 6.24
CA ALA A 83 -1.99 4.34 7.52
C ALA A 83 -1.41 2.95 7.28
N TYR A 84 -0.26 2.67 7.89
CA TYR A 84 0.50 1.46 7.68
C TYR A 84 0.82 0.78 9.01
N VAL A 85 0.66 -0.54 9.00
CA VAL A 85 1.02 -1.43 10.10
C VAL A 85 1.95 -2.51 9.57
N SER A 86 3.16 -2.53 10.12
CA SER A 86 4.23 -3.46 9.74
C SER A 86 3.81 -4.93 9.82
N GLY A 87 4.09 -5.67 8.75
CA GLY A 87 4.04 -7.13 8.69
C GLY A 87 5.39 -7.79 8.97
N ARG A 88 5.52 -9.04 8.52
CA ARG A 88 6.72 -9.86 8.75
C ARG A 88 7.95 -9.36 8.00
N ILE A 89 7.81 -8.77 6.82
CA ILE A 89 8.95 -8.23 6.05
C ILE A 89 9.70 -7.19 6.90
N ALA A 90 8.99 -6.22 7.47
CA ALA A 90 9.58 -5.19 8.31
C ALA A 90 10.21 -5.72 9.63
N ARG A 91 9.82 -6.93 10.07
CA ARG A 91 10.43 -7.59 11.24
C ARG A 91 11.70 -8.34 10.89
N PHE A 92 11.75 -8.97 9.72
CA PHE A 92 12.90 -9.78 9.30
C PHE A 92 13.97 -8.97 8.54
N SER A 93 13.55 -7.98 7.76
CA SER A 93 14.41 -7.14 6.93
C SER A 93 13.83 -5.72 6.87
N PRO A 94 13.94 -4.93 7.96
CA PRO A 94 13.41 -3.58 8.03
C PRO A 94 14.00 -2.63 6.97
N GLU A 95 15.25 -2.84 6.55
CA GLU A 95 15.91 -2.10 5.47
C GLU A 95 15.28 -2.33 4.09
N SER A 96 14.51 -3.41 3.93
CA SER A 96 13.84 -3.75 2.68
C SER A 96 12.42 -3.20 2.58
N VAL A 97 12.01 -2.35 3.54
CA VAL A 97 10.68 -1.74 3.57
C VAL A 97 10.78 -0.22 3.46
N SER A 98 10.13 0.34 2.44
CA SER A 98 10.06 1.79 2.27
C SER A 98 8.71 2.25 1.72
N VAL A 99 8.35 3.48 2.09
CA VAL A 99 7.29 4.26 1.44
C VAL A 99 7.92 5.47 0.77
N GLU A 100 7.80 5.53 -0.54
CA GLU A 100 8.24 6.64 -1.34
C GLU A 100 7.09 7.62 -1.57
N THR A 101 7.38 8.90 -1.47
CA THR A 101 6.45 10.02 -1.70
C THR A 101 7.14 11.06 -2.58
N PRO A 102 6.40 11.99 -3.21
CA PRO A 102 7.01 13.07 -4.00
C PRO A 102 8.03 13.92 -3.24
N VAL A 103 7.93 13.98 -1.91
CA VAL A 103 8.78 14.82 -1.04
C VAL A 103 9.90 14.05 -0.36
N GLY A 104 9.98 12.73 -0.54
CA GLY A 104 11.05 11.92 0.06
C GLY A 104 10.66 10.46 0.33
N VAL A 105 11.59 9.74 0.95
CA VAL A 105 11.48 8.30 1.26
C VAL A 105 11.41 8.07 2.76
N ILE A 106 10.47 7.24 3.19
CA ILE A 106 10.26 6.84 4.57
C ILE A 106 10.70 5.38 4.71
N GLY A 107 11.82 5.16 5.38
CA GLY A 107 12.31 3.81 5.72
C GLY A 107 11.60 3.25 6.96
N LEU A 108 11.25 1.97 6.94
CA LEU A 108 10.38 1.35 7.94
C LEU A 108 11.08 0.32 8.82
N ARG A 109 11.31 0.66 10.09
CA ARG A 109 11.96 -0.23 11.07
C ARG A 109 10.98 -0.73 12.15
N GLY A 110 9.93 -1.44 11.74
CA GLY A 110 9.03 -2.14 12.67
C GLY A 110 7.99 -1.28 13.38
N THR A 111 7.50 -0.22 12.72
CA THR A 111 6.57 0.76 13.31
C THR A 111 5.16 0.68 12.74
N HIS A 112 4.23 1.36 13.42
CA HIS A 112 2.94 1.78 12.88
C HIS A 112 3.06 3.28 12.62
N PHE A 113 2.57 3.75 11.48
CA PHE A 113 2.63 5.18 11.17
C PHE A 113 1.50 5.56 10.21
N ALA A 114 1.22 6.86 10.15
CA ALA A 114 0.34 7.44 9.16
C ALA A 114 1.05 8.58 8.45
N VAL A 115 0.78 8.74 7.16
CA VAL A 115 1.28 9.83 6.31
C VAL A 115 0.09 10.42 5.56
N SER A 116 0.08 11.75 5.50
CA SER A 116 -0.78 12.50 4.59
C SER A 116 0.12 13.28 3.64
N ILE A 117 -0.12 13.14 2.35
CA ILE A 117 0.47 13.98 1.31
C ILE A 117 -0.68 14.79 0.71
N GLU A 118 -0.79 16.02 1.15
CA GLU A 118 -1.68 17.00 0.55
C GLU A 118 -0.94 17.60 -0.65
N GLY A 119 -1.53 17.45 -1.84
CA GLY A 119 -1.01 18.09 -3.04
C GLY A 119 -1.27 19.59 -2.99
N THR A 120 -0.23 20.38 -3.27
CA THR A 120 -0.27 21.82 -3.52
C THR A 120 -1.18 22.17 -4.70
#